data_AF-A0A2D7VYT0-F1
#
_entry.id   AF-A0A2D7VYT0-F1
#
_cell.length_a   1.000
_cell.length_b   1.000
_cell.length_c   1.000
_cell.angle_alpha   90.00
_cell.angle_beta   90.00
_cell.angle_gamma   90.00
#
_symmetry.space_group_name_H-M   'P 1'
#
loop_
_entity.id
_entity.type
_entity.pdbx_description
1 polymer ?
#
loop_
_entity_poly.entity_id
_entity_poly.type
_entity_poly.pdbx_seq_one_letter_code
_entity_poly.pdbx_strand_id
1 'polypeptide(L)'
;MATGWVYSGNDAFIMGKPITKRYAGFVLDPKFIYKQDEWDCWFVYLAAGGLNRFQEVAPFKLPYICWHRRSDSKMKFWEWNKFFKKTKQEKNNG
;
A
#
# COMPACT_ATOMS: atom_id res chain seq x y z
N MET A 1 13.30 -12.93 7.04
CA MET A 1 12.24 -12.34 7.89
C MET A 1 11.23 -11.69 6.99
N ALA A 2 9.94 -12.04 7.13
CA ALA A 2 8.86 -11.40 6.39
C ALA A 2 8.29 -10.26 7.23
N THR A 3 8.43 -9.02 6.78
CA THR A 3 7.85 -7.84 7.44
C THR A 3 6.58 -7.44 6.70
N GLY A 4 5.43 -7.91 7.20
CA GLY A 4 4.11 -7.53 6.74
C GLY A 4 3.30 -6.97 7.90
N TRP A 5 2.38 -6.06 7.60
CA TRP A 5 1.48 -5.44 8.56
C TRP A 5 0.04 -5.72 8.16
N VAL A 6 -0.76 -6.06 9.17
CA VAL A 6 -2.20 -6.27 9.03
C VAL A 6 -2.91 -5.29 9.96
N TYR A 7 -3.79 -4.48 9.40
CA TYR A 7 -4.81 -3.76 10.15
C TYR A 7 -6.12 -4.52 10.01
N SER A 8 -6.77 -4.80 11.14
CA SER A 8 -8.07 -5.46 11.20
C SER A 8 -8.96 -4.70 12.18
N GLY A 9 -9.80 -3.82 11.64
CA GLY A 9 -10.78 -3.05 12.40
C GLY A 9 -12.19 -3.29 11.88
N ASN A 10 -13.19 -2.77 12.60
CA ASN A 10 -14.60 -2.86 12.18
C ASN A 10 -14.88 -2.09 10.88
N ASP A 11 -14.01 -1.14 10.53
CA ASP A 11 -14.12 -0.25 9.37
C ASP A 11 -13.32 -0.72 8.15
N ALA A 12 -12.21 -1.44 8.35
CA ALA A 12 -11.36 -1.90 7.26
C ALA A 12 -10.50 -3.10 7.65
N PHE A 13 -10.14 -3.89 6.64
CA PHE A 13 -9.13 -4.93 6.71
C PHE A 13 -8.06 -4.67 5.65
N ILE A 14 -6.82 -4.44 6.07
CA ILE A 14 -5.73 -4.02 5.19
C ILE A 14 -4.48 -4.85 5.45
N MET A 15 -3.93 -5.43 4.38
CA MET A 15 -2.65 -6.12 4.39
C MET A 15 -1.66 -5.36 3.54
N GLY A 16 -0.53 -4.96 4.13
CA GLY A 16 0.52 -4.25 3.42
C GLY A 16 1.91 -4.68 3.86
N LYS A 17 2.90 -4.41 3.01
CA LYS A 17 4.30 -4.50 3.39
C LYS A 17 5.12 -3.37 2.76
N PRO A 18 6.13 -2.86 3.46
CA PRO A 18 7.08 -1.92 2.90
C PRO A 18 8.00 -2.65 1.93
N ILE A 19 8.30 -1.98 0.82
CA ILE A 19 9.14 -2.46 -0.26
C ILE A 19 10.02 -1.33 -0.77
N THR A 20 10.98 -1.68 -1.62
CA THR A 20 11.71 -0.74 -2.46
C THR A 20 11.05 -0.72 -3.85
N LYS A 21 10.55 0.43 -4.27
CA LYS A 21 9.80 0.68 -5.51
C LYS A 21 10.53 0.14 -6.74
N ARG A 22 11.86 0.30 -6.81
CA ARG A 22 12.69 -0.21 -7.91
C ARG A 22 12.66 -1.74 -8.06
N TYR A 23 12.32 -2.45 -6.98
CA TYR A 23 12.22 -3.92 -6.92
C TYR A 23 10.78 -4.40 -6.75
N ALA A 24 9.79 -3.59 -7.08
CA ALA A 24 8.38 -3.95 -6.93
C ALA A 24 7.98 -5.18 -7.76
N GLY A 25 8.67 -5.47 -8.87
CA GLY A 25 8.44 -6.69 -9.66
C GLY A 25 8.65 -7.99 -8.88
N PHE A 26 9.46 -7.95 -7.81
CA PHE A 26 9.73 -9.09 -6.94
C PHE A 26 8.78 -9.19 -5.75
N VAL A 27 7.72 -8.37 -5.68
CA VAL A 27 6.91 -8.27 -4.44
C VAL A 27 6.20 -9.56 -4.06
N LEU A 28 5.93 -10.43 -5.04
CA LEU A 28 5.32 -11.74 -4.84
C LEU A 28 6.36 -12.87 -4.73
N ASP A 29 7.65 -12.60 -4.93
CA ASP A 29 8.72 -13.56 -4.72
C ASP A 29 9.03 -13.67 -3.22
N PRO A 30 8.75 -14.80 -2.57
CA PRO A 30 9.00 -14.98 -1.14
C PRO A 30 10.49 -15.06 -0.79
N LYS A 31 11.37 -15.27 -1.78
CA LYS A 31 12.83 -15.33 -1.57
C LYS A 31 13.48 -13.95 -1.64
N PHE A 32 12.79 -12.97 -2.21
CA PHE A 32 13.31 -11.60 -2.31
C PHE A 32 13.12 -10.86 -0.99
N ILE A 33 14.22 -10.31 -0.46
CA ILE A 33 14.24 -9.59 0.81
C ILE A 33 14.44 -8.10 0.53
N TYR A 34 13.52 -7.27 1.01
CA TYR A 34 13.64 -5.82 0.98
C TYR A 34 14.42 -5.34 2.21
N LYS A 35 15.52 -4.62 1.98
CA LYS A 35 16.30 -4.03 3.08
C LYS A 35 15.55 -2.84 3.67
N GLN A 36 15.51 -2.75 5.00
CA GLN A 36 14.69 -1.77 5.73
C GLN A 36 15.14 -0.32 5.49
N ASP A 37 16.45 -0.10 5.33
CA ASP A 37 17.05 1.19 4.98
C ASP A 37 16.75 1.64 3.54
N GLU A 38 16.25 0.75 2.69
CA GLU A 38 15.86 1.03 1.31
C GLU A 38 14.34 1.07 1.10
N TRP A 39 13.52 1.01 2.15
CA TRP A 39 12.07 1.07 2.01
C TRP A 39 11.60 2.47 1.61
N ASP A 40 10.90 2.56 0.49
CA ASP A 40 10.35 3.82 -0.04
C ASP A 40 8.88 3.71 -0.50
N CYS A 41 8.31 2.52 -0.47
CA CYS A 41 6.97 2.26 -0.98
C CYS A 41 6.20 1.25 -0.14
N TRP A 42 4.95 1.56 0.20
CA TRP A 42 4.02 0.57 0.70
C TRP A 42 3.41 -0.21 -0.46
N PHE A 43 3.55 -1.54 -0.45
CA PHE A 43 2.72 -2.41 -1.28
C PHE A 43 1.52 -2.90 -0.47
N VAL A 44 0.32 -2.59 -0.92
CA VAL A 44 -0.93 -3.07 -0.32
C VAL A 44 -1.42 -4.26 -1.11
N TYR A 45 -1.41 -5.43 -0.46
CA TYR A 45 -1.84 -6.70 -1.03
C TYR A 45 -3.37 -6.82 -1.02
N LEU A 46 -4.01 -6.36 0.07
CA LEU A 46 -5.46 -6.37 0.21
C LEU A 46 -5.93 -5.14 0.97
N ALA A 47 -7.05 -4.55 0.55
CA ALA A 47 -7.75 -3.52 1.30
C ALA A 47 -9.27 -3.68 1.12
N ALA A 48 -9.97 -4.07 2.18
CA ALA A 48 -11.42 -4.04 2.30
C ALA A 48 -11.83 -2.89 3.24
N GLY A 49 -12.96 -2.23 2.97
CA GLY A 49 -13.41 -1.04 3.73
C GLY A 49 -12.80 0.29 3.29
N GLY A 50 -11.75 0.26 2.45
CA GLY A 50 -11.22 1.43 1.73
C GLY A 50 -9.73 1.67 1.94
N LEU A 51 -8.99 1.87 0.85
CA LEU A 51 -7.53 2.10 0.88
C LEU A 51 -7.16 3.47 1.50
N ASN A 52 -8.09 4.42 1.54
CA ASN A 52 -7.92 5.71 2.21
C ASN A 52 -7.60 5.55 3.71
N ARG A 53 -8.17 4.54 4.36
CA ARG A 53 -7.94 4.28 5.79
C ARG A 53 -6.48 3.95 6.08
N PHE A 54 -5.76 3.40 5.10
CA PHE A 54 -4.34 3.07 5.24
C PHE A 54 -3.47 4.28 5.60
N GLN A 55 -3.87 5.51 5.25
CA GLN A 55 -3.12 6.72 5.64
C GLN A 55 -3.00 6.88 7.15
N GLU A 56 -4.05 6.46 7.86
CA GLU A 56 -4.23 6.70 9.28
C GLU A 56 -3.73 5.51 10.11
N VAL A 57 -3.75 4.30 9.54
CA VAL A 57 -3.42 3.05 10.25
C VAL A 57 -2.06 2.47 9.87
N ALA A 58 -1.40 2.98 8.83
CA ALA A 58 -0.04 2.55 8.51
C ALA A 58 0.91 2.87 9.68
N PRO A 59 1.79 1.93 10.09
CA PRO A 59 2.65 2.10 11.26
C PRO A 59 3.69 3.22 11.08
N PHE A 60 4.02 3.56 9.84
CA PHE A 60 4.90 4.66 9.46
C PHE A 60 4.61 5.11 8.02
N LYS A 61 5.03 6.32 7.69
CA LYS A 61 4.84 6.91 6.35
C LYS A 61 5.99 6.50 5.43
N LEU A 62 5.67 6.14 4.19
CA LEU A 62 6.63 6.00 3.09
C LEU A 62 6.27 6.94 1.94
N PRO A 63 7.24 7.36 1.10
CA PRO A 63 6.99 8.27 -0.02
C PRO A 63 5.93 7.77 -1.02
N TYR A 64 5.86 6.45 -1.25
CA TYR A 64 4.98 5.86 -2.24
C TYR A 64 4.03 4.81 -1.66
N ILE A 65 2.93 4.58 -2.37
CA ILE A 65 2.02 3.45 -2.18
C ILE A 65 1.69 2.83 -3.53
N CYS A 66 1.61 1.50 -3.58
CA CYS A 66 1.17 0.75 -4.74
C CYS A 66 0.31 -0.45 -4.34
N TRP A 67 -0.45 -0.95 -5.30
CA TRP A 67 -1.22 -2.19 -5.19
C TRP A 67 -1.37 -2.80 -6.57
N HIS A 68 -1.68 -4.09 -6.62
CA HIS A 68 -2.05 -4.75 -7.87
C HIS A 68 -3.55 -4.54 -8.13
N ARG A 69 -3.95 -4.35 -9.39
CA ARG A 69 -5.37 -4.46 -9.78
C ARG A 69 -5.60 -5.89 -10.26
N ARG A 70 -6.72 -6.49 -9.86
CA ARG A 70 -7.05 -7.89 -10.18
C ARG A 70 -7.08 -8.18 -11.71
N SER A 71 -7.24 -7.14 -12.54
CA SER A 71 -7.31 -7.22 -14.01
C SER A 71 -6.07 -6.71 -14.74
N ASP A 72 -5.08 -6.15 -14.05
CA ASP A 72 -3.90 -5.54 -14.68
C ASP A 72 -2.64 -6.04 -13.97
N SER A 73 -1.73 -6.65 -14.72
CA SER A 73 -0.42 -7.08 -14.22
C SER A 73 0.47 -5.89 -13.84
N LYS A 74 0.06 -4.65 -14.16
CA LYS A 74 0.81 -3.44 -13.83
C LYS A 74 0.49 -2.95 -12.41
N MET A 75 1.55 -2.78 -11.62
CA MET A 75 1.48 -2.06 -10.36
C MET A 75 1.36 -0.57 -10.62
N LYS A 76 0.35 0.07 -10.00
CA LYS A 76 0.21 1.51 -10.05
C LYS A 76 0.79 2.15 -8.80
N PHE A 77 1.77 3.03 -8.99
CA PHE A 77 2.41 3.77 -7.91
C PHE A 77 1.77 5.14 -7.76
N TRP A 78 1.63 5.57 -6.52
CA TRP A 78 1.15 6.89 -6.16
C TRP A 78 2.07 7.48 -5.10
N GLU A 79 2.35 8.77 -5.20
CA GLU A 79 2.94 9.48 -4.07
C GLU A 79 1.93 9.51 -2.92
N TRP A 80 2.41 9.20 -1.73
CA TRP A 80 1.61 9.13 -0.50
C TRP A 80 0.73 10.37 -0.33
N ASN A 81 1.31 11.56 -0.47
CA ASN A 81 0.58 12.82 -0.31
C ASN A 81 -0.42 13.12 -1.44
N LYS A 82 -0.21 12.60 -2.65
CA LYS A 82 -1.11 12.84 -3.80
C LYS A 82 -2.28 11.86 -3.82
N PHE A 83 -2.06 10.63 -3.35
CA PHE A 83 -3.07 9.58 -3.36
C PHE A 83 -4.34 9.99 -2.58
N PHE A 84 -4.18 10.63 -1.42
CA PHE A 84 -5.30 10.93 -0.53
C PHE A 84 -5.99 12.29 -0.79
N LYS A 85 -5.47 13.14 -1.70
CA LYS A 85 -6.21 14.32 -2.16
C LYS A 85 -7.42 13.94 -3.04
N LYS A 86 -7.35 12.79 -3.71
CA LYS A 86 -8.39 12.32 -4.63
C LYS A 86 -9.57 11.63 -3.91
N THR A 87 -9.30 10.96 -2.79
CA THR A 87 -10.32 10.18 -2.05
C THR A 87 -11.28 11.03 -1.19
N LYS A 88 -10.91 12.27 -0.84
CA LYS A 88 -11.82 13.21 -0.14
C LYS A 88 -12.84 13.87 -1.07
N GLN A 89 -12.58 13.96 -2.37
CA GLN A 89 -13.52 14.56 -3.33
C GLN A 89 -14.71 13.65 -3.66
N GLU A 90 -14.53 12.32 -3.63
CA GLU A 90 -15.60 11.37 -3.97
C GLU A 90 -16.70 11.25 -2.89
N LYS A 91 -16.49 11.76 -1.67
CA LYS A 91 -17.51 11.74 -0.60
C LYS A 91 -18.48 12.93 -0.58
N ASN A 92 -18.29 13.94 -1.43
CA ASN A 92 -19.15 15.14 -1.44
C ASN A 92 -20.19 15.19 -2.58
N ASN A 93 -20.27 14.16 -3.44
CA ASN A 93 -21.19 14.13 -4.58
C ASN A 93 -22.11 12.88 -4.58
N GLY A 94 -22.45 12.33 -3.41
CA GLY A 94 -23.36 11.21 -3.26
C GLY A 94 -24.43 11.49 -2.23
#